data_AF-A0A7K0TJ03-F1
#
_entry.id   AF-A0A7K0TJ03-F1
#
_cell.length_a   1.000
_cell.length_b   1.000
_cell.length_c   1.000
_cell.angle_alpha   90.00
_cell.angle_beta   90.00
_cell.angle_gamma   90.00
#
_symmetry.space_group_name_H-M   'P 1'
#
loop_
_entity.id
_entity.type
_entity.pdbx_description
1 polymer ?
#
loop_
_entity_poly.entity_id
_entity_poly.type
_entity_poly.pdbx_seq_one_letter_code
_entity_poly.pdbx_strand_id
1 'polypeptide(L)' 'MAFVLRQAQIPILPAGHAPIRILHFSDLHLTPTRNREISDIKSFIDLKPDLVISTGDFL' A
#
# COMPACT_ATOMS: atom_id res chain seq x y z
N MET A 1 11.05 -10.58 4.10
CA MET A 1 9.91 -9.77 3.67
C MET A 1 9.89 -9.82 2.15
N ALA A 2 8.74 -10.05 1.54
CA ALA A 2 8.62 -10.02 0.08
C ALA A 2 8.58 -8.58 -0.47
N PHE A 3 8.18 -7.63 0.39
CA PHE A 3 8.04 -6.22 0.05
C PHE A 3 8.92 -5.32 0.93
N VAL A 4 9.26 -4.15 0.41
CA VAL A 4 9.99 -3.11 1.15
C VAL A 4 9.13 -1.85 1.15
N LEU A 5 8.84 -1.32 2.34
CA LEU A 5 8.10 -0.07 2.48
C LEU A 5 8.97 1.10 2.00
N ARG A 6 8.43 1.89 1.08
CA ARG A 6 9.00 3.18 0.68
C ARG A 6 8.00 4.27 1.02
N GLN A 7 8.48 5.35 1.63
CA GLN A 7 7.65 6.46 2.07
C GLN A 7 8.18 7.76 1.46
N ALA A 8 7.25 8.58 0.98
CA ALA A 8 7.52 9.93 0.52
C ALA A 8 6.35 10.83 0.94
N GLN A 9 6.65 12.09 1.23
CA GLN A 9 5.65 13.10 1.54
C GLN A 9 5.78 14.24 0.54
N ILE A 10 4.65 14.65 -0.06
CA ILE A 10 4.62 15.66 -1.11
C ILE A 10 3.60 16.75 -0.73
N PRO A 11 3.99 18.03 -0.65
CA PRO A 11 3.12 19.12 -0.18
C PRO A 11 2.23 19.67 -1.30
N ILE A 12 1.33 18.85 -1.85
CA ILE A 12 0.46 19.21 -2.97
C ILE A 12 -0.97 19.59 -2.57
N LEU A 13 -1.32 19.43 -1.29
CA LEU A 13 -2.66 19.73 -0.80
C LEU A 13 -2.83 21.23 -0.53
N PRO A 14 -4.06 21.78 -0.69
CA PRO A 14 -4.35 23.15 -0.30
C PRO A 14 -4.00 23.44 1.17
N ALA A 15 -3.70 24.71 1.48
CA ALA A 15 -3.39 25.13 2.83
C ALA A 15 -4.54 24.81 3.82
N GLY A 16 -4.19 24.31 5.00
CA GLY A 16 -5.15 23.94 6.04
C GLY A 16 -5.79 22.55 5.87
N HIS A 17 -5.50 21.83 4.79
CA HIS A 17 -5.97 20.47 4.62
C HIS A 17 -5.18 19.47 5.47
N ALA A 18 -5.86 18.46 6.03
CA ALA A 18 -5.21 17.35 6.73
C ALA A 18 -4.38 16.50 5.76
N PRO A 19 -3.27 15.87 6.19
CA PRO A 19 -2.51 14.97 5.34
C PRO A 19 -3.39 13.79 4.88
N ILE A 20 -3.24 13.38 3.62
CA ILE A 20 -3.86 12.17 3.08
C ILE A 20 -2.76 11.12 2.92
N ARG A 21 -2.98 9.93 3.47
CA ARG A 21 -2.06 8.79 3.37
C ARG A 21 -2.54 7.82 2.30
N ILE A 22 -1.71 7.63 1.28
CA ILE A 22 -1.98 6.70 0.19
C ILE A 22 -1.08 5.48 0.34
N LEU A 23 -1.68 4.29 0.36
CA LEU A 23 -0.96 3.03 0.17
C LEU A 23 -1.03 2.66 -1.32
N HIS A 24 0.12 2.56 -1.98
CA HIS A 24 0.22 2.13 -3.37
C HIS A 24 1.10 0.89 -3.48
N PHE A 25 0.60 -0.12 -4.18
CA PHE A 25 1.35 -1.31 -4.56
C PHE A 25 0.99 -1.74 -5.98
N SER A 26 1.85 -2.57 -6.57
CA SER A 26 1.69 -3.07 -7.94
C SER A 26 1.96 -4.56 -8.02
N ASP A 27 1.30 -5.23 -8.97
CA ASP A 27 1.68 -6.57 -9.46
C ASP A 27 1.80 -7.64 -8.36
N LEU A 28 0.82 -7.68 -7.46
CA LEU A 28 0.84 -8.60 -6.31
C LEU A 28 0.89 -10.08 -6.73
N HIS A 29 0.30 -10.45 -7.87
CA HIS A 29 0.26 -11.83 -8.40
C HIS A 29 0.05 -12.88 -7.30
N LEU A 30 -1.01 -12.68 -6.51
CA LEU A 30 -1.29 -13.49 -5.35
C LEU A 30 -1.98 -14.79 -5.76
N THR A 31 -1.45 -15.91 -5.29
CA THR A 31 -2.16 -17.19 -5.31
C THR A 31 -2.39 -17.68 -3.87
N PRO A 32 -3.39 -18.55 -3.61
CA PRO A 32 -3.69 -19.03 -2.26
C PRO A 32 -2.52 -19.72 -1.54
N THR A 33 -1.51 -20.19 -2.27
CA THR A 33 -0.33 -20.86 -1.70
C THR A 33 0.76 -19.89 -1.23
N ARG A 34 0.68 -18.60 -1.60
CA ARG A 34 1.65 -17.55 -1.22
C ARG A 34 1.38 -16.98 0.18
N ASN A 35 1.40 -17.86 1.17
CA ASN A 35 1.04 -17.53 2.57
C ASN A 35 1.86 -16.38 3.16
N ARG A 36 3.13 -16.23 2.76
CA ARG A 36 4.00 -15.17 3.27
C ARG A 36 3.59 -13.81 2.72
N GLU A 37 3.37 -13.69 1.41
CA GLU A 37 2.92 -12.48 0.75
C GLU A 37 1.54 -12.06 1.25
N ILE A 38 0.63 -13.03 1.45
CA ILE A 38 -0.69 -12.78 2.07
C ILE A 38 -0.51 -12.19 3.48
N SER A 39 0.41 -12.75 4.29
CA SER A 39 0.69 -12.22 5.63
C SER A 39 1.29 -10.81 5.59
N ASP A 40 2.22 -10.55 4.66
CA ASP A 40 2.82 -9.23 4.48
C ASP A 40 1.74 -8.20 4.10
N ILE A 41 0.85 -8.51 3.14
CA ILE A 41 -0.24 -7.62 2.72
C ILE A 41 -1.23 -7.35 3.85
N LYS A 42 -1.58 -8.37 4.65
CA LYS A 42 -2.46 -8.19 5.81
C LYS A 42 -1.87 -7.18 6.82
N SER A 43 -0.54 -7.14 6.97
CA SER A 43 0.12 -6.16 7.86
C SER A 43 0.02 -4.71 7.36
N PHE A 44 -0.30 -4.49 6.07
CA PHE A 44 -0.40 -3.13 5.54
C PHE A 44 -1.54 -2.32 6.15
N ILE A 45 -2.51 -2.96 6.83
CA ILE A 45 -3.55 -2.26 7.59
C ILE A 45 -2.96 -1.34 8.68
N ASP A 46 -1.82 -1.73 9.25
CA ASP A 46 -1.14 -0.96 10.31
C ASP A 46 -0.58 0.38 9.79
N LEU A 47 -0.44 0.52 8.47
CA LEU A 47 -0.07 1.77 7.83
C LEU A 47 -1.19 2.82 7.89
N LYS A 48 -2.43 2.42 8.22
CA LYS A 48 -3.61 3.29 8.31
C LYS A 48 -3.78 4.19 7.08
N PRO A 49 -3.84 3.63 5.86
CA PRO A 49 -4.06 4.43 4.67
C PRO A 49 -5.49 4.96 4.61
N ASP A 50 -5.65 6.17 4.09
CA ASP A 50 -6.95 6.75 3.75
C ASP A 50 -7.43 6.27 2.38
N LEU A 51 -6.49 5.95 1.49
CA LEU A 51 -6.74 5.44 0.15
C LEU A 51 -5.75 4.31 -0.20
N VAL A 52 -6.27 3.25 -0.81
CA VAL A 52 -5.47 2.16 -1.36
C VAL A 52 -5.55 2.20 -2.88
N ILE A 53 -4.38 2.22 -3.53
CA ILE A 53 -4.25 2.12 -4.98
C ILE A 53 -3.51 0.83 -5.29
N SER A 54 -4.12 -0.01 -6.13
CA SER A 54 -3.48 -1.18 -6.72
C SER A 54 -3.28 -0.93 -8.21
N THR A 55 -2.07 -1.11 -8.71
CA THR A 55 -1.77 -1.09 -10.14
C THR A 55 -1.30 -2.45 -10.65
N GLY A 56 -1.35 -2.66 -11.96
CA GLY A 56 -0.89 -3.91 -12.58
C GLY A 56 -1.78 -5.11 -12.28
N ASP A 57 -1.19 -6.30 -12.30
CA ASP A 57 -1.93 -7.57 -12.20
C ASP A 57 -2.14 -8.00 -10.75
N PHE A 58 -3.38 -7.90 -10.30
CA PHE A 58 -3.78 -8.20 -8.93
C PHE A 58 -4.05 -9.70 -8.71
N LEU A 59 -4.48 -10.43 -9.75
CA LEU A 59 -4.89 -11.84 -9.74
C LEU A 59 -4.19 -12.64 -10.84
#